data_AF-I1C0I9-F1
#
_entry.id   AF-I1C0I9-F1
#
_cell.length_a   1.000
_cell.length_b   1.000
_cell.length_c   1.000
_cell.angle_alpha   90.00
_cell.angle_beta   90.00
_cell.angle_gamma   90.00
#
_symmetry.space_group_name_H-M   'P 1'
#
loop_
_entity.id
_entity.type
_entity.pdbx_description
1 polymer ?
#
loop_
_entity_poly.entity_id
_entity_poly.type
_entity_poly.pdbx_seq_one_letter_code
_entity_poly.pdbx_strand_id
1 'polypeptide(L)'
;MIEKAMQDLHLSVNPKRSTKSQALDVIKQLQEKQLLPIQRAQMRIRITLQQSKESKKLRETILPLLTSIEDEDSGSGEIELIALVDPGKYRTINDLLQNESKGKGQLEIMNLREKEEGDEKF
;
A
#
# COMPACT_ATOMS: atom_id res chain seq x y z
N MET A 1 -1.20 25.82 2.58
CA MET A 1 -0.01 25.02 2.18
C MET A 1 -0.33 24.13 0.97
N ILE A 2 -1.43 23.37 0.98
CA ILE A 2 -1.90 22.59 -0.19
C ILE A 2 -2.43 23.48 -1.33
N GLU A 3 -3.15 24.57 -1.03
CA GLU A 3 -3.64 25.52 -2.05
C GLU A 3 -2.53 26.17 -2.88
N LYS A 4 -1.36 26.45 -2.26
CA LYS A 4 -0.19 26.97 -2.99
C LYS A 4 0.33 25.93 -3.98
N ALA A 5 0.46 24.68 -3.56
CA ALA A 5 0.85 23.59 -4.45
C ALA A 5 -0.17 23.35 -5.58
N MET A 6 -1.48 23.54 -5.33
CA MET A 6 -2.51 23.50 -6.38
C MET A 6 -2.41 24.67 -7.37
N GLN A 7 -2.03 25.87 -6.91
CA GLN A 7 -1.78 27.04 -7.76
C GLN A 7 -0.54 26.83 -8.63
N ASP A 8 0.56 26.32 -8.08
CA ASP A 8 1.76 25.93 -8.83
C ASP A 8 1.44 24.86 -9.90
N LEU A 9 0.49 23.96 -9.61
CA LEU A 9 0.04 22.96 -10.55
C LEU A 9 -0.89 23.47 -11.66
N HIS A 10 -1.24 24.77 -11.65
CA HIS A 10 -2.14 25.40 -12.64
C HIS A 10 -3.46 24.63 -12.79
N LEU A 11 -4.01 24.18 -11.66
CA LEU A 11 -5.07 23.20 -11.64
C LEU A 11 -6.40 23.82 -12.10
N SER A 12 -6.90 23.35 -13.25
CA SER A 12 -8.18 23.80 -13.81
C SER A 12 -9.33 22.97 -13.24
N VAL A 13 -10.09 23.55 -12.32
CA VAL A 13 -11.29 22.93 -11.74
C VAL A 13 -12.44 22.93 -12.76
N ASN A 14 -12.98 21.75 -13.05
CA ASN A 14 -14.10 21.58 -13.98
C ASN A 14 -15.42 21.32 -13.23
N PRO A 15 -16.37 22.25 -13.18
CA PRO A 15 -17.60 22.10 -12.39
C PRO A 15 -18.52 20.96 -12.86
N LYS A 16 -18.26 20.34 -14.03
CA LYS A 16 -19.01 19.17 -14.52
C LYS A 16 -18.53 17.82 -13.95
N ARG A 17 -17.39 17.77 -13.26
CA ARG A 17 -16.87 16.53 -12.64
C ARG A 17 -17.17 16.54 -11.14
N SER A 18 -17.31 15.36 -10.55
CA SER A 18 -17.53 15.22 -9.11
C SER A 18 -16.28 15.65 -8.32
N THR A 19 -16.49 16.31 -7.19
CA THR A 19 -15.44 16.80 -6.30
C THR A 19 -14.48 15.67 -5.87
N LYS A 20 -15.01 14.46 -5.69
CA LYS A 20 -14.22 13.27 -5.33
C LYS A 20 -13.27 12.83 -6.45
N SER A 21 -13.73 12.80 -7.70
CA SER A 21 -12.88 12.43 -8.82
C SER A 21 -11.79 13.48 -9.06
N GLN A 22 -12.15 14.76 -8.93
CA GLN A 22 -11.19 15.85 -9.10
C GLN A 22 -10.12 15.83 -8.02
N ALA A 23 -10.51 15.65 -6.75
CA ALA A 23 -9.54 15.55 -5.65
C ALA A 23 -8.56 14.39 -5.86
N LEU A 24 -9.03 13.24 -6.36
CA LEU A 24 -8.14 12.10 -6.66
C LEU A 24 -7.13 12.39 -7.76
N ASP A 25 -7.55 13.07 -8.84
CA ASP A 25 -6.65 13.49 -9.92
C ASP A 25 -5.62 14.53 -9.41
N VAL A 26 -6.07 15.50 -8.60
CA VAL A 26 -5.21 16.51 -7.97
C VAL A 26 -4.15 15.87 -7.08
N ILE A 27 -4.54 14.92 -6.23
CA ILE A 27 -3.63 14.21 -5.34
C ILE A 27 -2.56 13.45 -6.13
N LYS A 28 -2.94 12.77 -7.23
CA LYS A 28 -1.97 12.07 -8.09
C LYS A 28 -0.95 13.04 -8.71
N GLN A 29 -1.42 14.17 -9.25
CA GLN A 29 -0.53 15.14 -9.90
C GLN A 29 0.41 15.82 -8.89
N LEU A 30 -0.07 16.09 -7.67
CA LEU A 30 0.76 16.59 -6.58
C LEU A 30 1.83 15.57 -6.15
N GLN A 31 1.52 14.27 -6.19
CA GLN A 31 2.47 13.18 -5.93
C GLN A 31 3.53 13.07 -7.03
N GLU A 32 3.13 13.10 -8.30
CA GLU A 32 4.04 13.00 -9.45
C GLU A 32 5.04 14.15 -9.54
N LYS A 33 4.61 15.37 -9.19
CA LYS A 33 5.48 16.55 -9.22
C LYS A 33 6.31 16.75 -7.95
N GLN A 34 6.15 15.89 -6.94
CA GLN A 34 6.89 15.94 -5.68
C GLN A 34 6.85 17.31 -4.94
N LEU A 35 5.90 18.18 -5.28
CA LEU A 35 5.75 19.54 -4.71
C LEU A 35 5.45 19.53 -3.20
N LEU A 36 4.97 18.38 -2.70
CA LEU A 36 4.82 18.07 -1.28
C LEU A 36 5.27 16.62 -1.08
N PRO A 37 5.94 16.27 0.04
CA PRO A 37 6.23 14.88 0.41
C PRO A 37 4.94 14.18 0.90
N ILE A 38 3.90 14.16 0.08
CA ILE A 38 2.66 13.44 0.34
C ILE A 38 2.82 11.98 -0.07
N GLN A 39 3.54 11.23 0.73
CA GLN A 39 3.59 9.77 0.57
C GLN A 39 2.24 9.18 0.98
N ARG A 40 1.71 8.23 0.19
CA ARG A 40 0.53 7.47 0.63
C ARG A 40 0.92 6.76 1.92
N ALA A 41 0.08 6.86 2.94
CA ALA A 41 0.23 6.06 4.14
C ALA A 41 0.31 4.59 3.71
N GLN A 42 1.45 3.97 3.98
CA GLN A 42 1.65 2.55 3.74
C GLN A 42 1.01 1.79 4.90
N MET A 43 0.39 0.66 4.60
CA MET A 43 -0.14 -0.25 5.60
C MET A 43 0.89 -1.35 5.83
N ARG A 44 1.24 -1.62 7.08
CA ARG A 44 2.00 -2.82 7.42
C ARG A 44 1.04 -3.98 7.55
N ILE A 45 1.27 -5.04 6.79
CA ILE A 45 0.48 -6.26 6.83
C ILE A 45 1.36 -7.42 7.25
N ARG A 46 0.77 -8.31 8.04
CA ARG A 46 1.33 -9.61 8.38
C ARG A 46 0.51 -10.67 7.66
N ILE A 47 1.19 -11.47 6.86
CA ILE A 47 0.61 -12.59 6.15
C ILE A 47 1.15 -13.87 6.79
N THR A 48 0.25 -14.72 7.29
CA THR A 48 0.59 -16.04 7.82
C THR A 48 0.00 -17.11 6.91
N LEU A 49 0.83 -18.01 6.40
CA LEU A 49 0.44 -19.05 5.45
C LEU A 49 1.02 -20.40 5.90
N GLN A 50 0.24 -21.49 5.78
CA GLN A 50 0.81 -22.82 5.95
C GLN A 50 1.77 -23.15 4.80
N GLN A 51 2.88 -23.82 5.11
CA GLN A 51 3.88 -24.15 4.12
C GLN A 51 3.34 -25.23 3.17
N SER A 52 3.10 -24.85 1.92
CA SER A 52 2.53 -25.69 0.88
C SER A 52 3.04 -25.23 -0.49
N LYS A 53 2.89 -26.09 -1.50
CA LYS A 53 3.29 -25.72 -2.88
C LYS A 53 2.51 -24.51 -3.40
N GLU A 54 1.26 -24.33 -2.96
CA GLU A 54 0.41 -23.20 -3.35
C GLU A 54 0.87 -21.88 -2.70
N SER A 55 1.32 -21.91 -1.43
CA SER A 55 1.79 -20.69 -0.75
C SER A 55 3.09 -20.11 -1.34
N LYS A 56 3.96 -20.95 -1.93
CA LYS A 56 5.13 -20.47 -2.68
C LYS A 56 4.75 -19.70 -3.96
N LYS A 57 3.75 -20.17 -4.70
CA LYS A 57 3.23 -19.46 -5.89
C LYS A 57 2.54 -18.15 -5.52
N LEU A 58 1.79 -18.18 -4.42
CA LEU A 58 1.13 -16.99 -3.88
C LEU A 58 2.15 -15.91 -3.52
N ARG A 59 3.25 -16.29 -2.87
CA ARG A 59 4.37 -15.40 -2.54
C ARG A 59 4.92 -14.71 -3.77
N GLU A 60 5.19 -15.44 -4.86
CA GLU A 60 5.67 -14.84 -6.13
C GLU A 60 4.68 -13.84 -6.74
N THR A 61 3.38 -14.08 -6.54
CA THR A 61 2.33 -13.18 -7.05
C THR A 61 2.14 -11.95 -6.17
N ILE A 62 2.35 -12.08 -4.85
CA ILE A 62 2.19 -10.99 -3.88
C ILE A 62 3.44 -10.10 -3.81
N LEU A 63 4.64 -10.66 -3.99
CA LEU A 63 5.92 -9.93 -4.06
C LEU A 63 5.85 -8.60 -4.86
N PRO A 64 5.33 -8.55 -6.09
CA PRO A 64 5.23 -7.31 -6.87
C PRO A 64 4.12 -6.35 -6.40
N LEU A 65 3.18 -6.81 -5.58
CA LEU A 65 2.11 -5.97 -5.02
C LEU A 65 2.55 -5.26 -3.73
N LEU A 66 3.57 -5.79 -3.05
CA LEU A 66 4.18 -5.21 -1.86
C LEU A 66 5.10 -4.04 -2.22
N THR A 67 5.19 -3.07 -1.33
CA THR A 67 6.05 -1.89 -1.48
C THR A 67 7.44 -2.18 -0.93
N SER A 68 7.49 -2.74 0.28
CA SER A 68 8.73 -3.15 0.97
C SER A 68 8.46 -4.40 1.80
N ILE A 69 9.43 -5.29 1.89
CA ILE A 69 9.39 -6.45 2.79
C ILE A 69 10.28 -6.12 3.99
N GLU A 70 9.74 -6.24 5.19
CA GLU A 70 10.49 -5.98 6.42
C GLU A 70 11.02 -7.26 7.04
N ASP A 71 10.19 -8.29 7.09
CA ASP A 71 10.52 -9.54 7.76
C ASP A 71 9.89 -10.73 7.05
N GLU A 72 10.62 -11.83 6.99
CA GLU A 72 10.17 -13.10 6.43
C GLU A 72 10.71 -14.22 7.32
N ASP A 73 9.80 -14.84 8.08
CA ASP A 73 10.11 -16.03 8.88
C ASP A 73 9.46 -17.25 8.25
N SER A 74 10.28 -18.18 7.79
CA SER A 74 9.85 -19.50 7.33
C SER A 74 10.16 -20.52 8.43
N GLY A 75 9.34 -20.52 9.47
CA GLY A 75 9.39 -21.47 10.57
C GLY A 75 9.03 -22.90 10.16
N SER A 76 8.94 -23.78 11.16
CA SER A 76 8.71 -25.24 10.99
C SER A 76 7.25 -25.58 10.59
N GLY A 77 6.83 -25.16 9.39
CA GLY A 77 5.54 -25.52 8.79
C GLY A 77 4.63 -24.34 8.45
N GLU A 78 5.00 -23.12 8.85
CA GLU A 78 4.27 -21.88 8.58
C GLU A 78 5.23 -20.82 8.02
N ILE A 79 4.70 -19.96 7.16
CA ILE A 79 5.40 -18.84 6.54
C ILE A 79 4.73 -17.57 7.07
N GLU A 80 5.50 -16.77 7.80
CA GLU A 80 5.12 -15.43 8.20
C GLU A 80 5.87 -14.41 7.34
N LEU A 81 5.13 -13.46 6.77
CA LEU A 81 5.66 -12.37 5.97
C LEU A 81 5.13 -11.04 6.50
N ILE A 82 6.03 -10.15 6.88
CA ILE A 82 5.71 -8.78 7.30
C ILE A 82 6.18 -7.84 6.19
N ALA A 83 5.23 -7.10 5.63
CA ALA A 83 5.50 -6.20 4.51
C ALA A 83 4.63 -4.95 4.53
N LEU A 84 5.15 -3.89 3.91
CA LEU A 84 4.44 -2.65 3.66
C LEU A 84 3.69 -2.75 2.32
N VAL A 85 2.43 -2.34 2.32
CA VAL A 85 1.54 -2.36 1.16
C VAL A 85 0.77 -1.05 1.03
N ASP A 86 0.46 -0.65 -0.21
CA ASP A 86 -0.54 0.38 -0.45
C ASP A 86 -1.94 -0.05 0.01
N PRO A 87 -2.71 0.83 0.69
CA PRO A 87 -4.09 0.54 1.11
C PRO A 87 -5.01 0.17 -0.06
N GLY A 88 -4.73 0.67 -1.27
CA GLY A 88 -5.49 0.32 -2.48
C GLY A 88 -5.26 -1.11 -2.98
N LYS A 89 -4.13 -1.74 -2.62
CA LYS A 89 -3.77 -3.10 -3.03
C LYS A 89 -4.14 -4.15 -1.98
N TYR A 90 -4.44 -3.72 -0.74
CA TYR A 90 -4.86 -4.60 0.35
C TYR A 90 -6.00 -5.54 -0.04
N ARG A 91 -7.06 -5.00 -0.69
CA ARG A 91 -8.21 -5.80 -1.11
C ARG A 91 -7.81 -6.91 -2.10
N THR A 92 -6.97 -6.57 -3.07
CA THR A 92 -6.46 -7.52 -4.06
C THR A 92 -5.64 -8.63 -3.41
N ILE A 93 -4.79 -8.28 -2.43
CA ILE A 93 -3.99 -9.27 -1.68
C ILE A 93 -4.91 -10.19 -0.86
N ASN A 94 -5.92 -9.62 -0.19
CA ASN A 94 -6.87 -10.40 0.59
C ASN A 94 -7.66 -11.39 -0.29
N ASP A 95 -8.16 -10.94 -1.45
CA ASP A 95 -8.88 -11.79 -2.39
C ASP A 95 -7.98 -12.90 -2.96
N LEU A 96 -6.72 -12.58 -3.30
CA LEU A 96 -5.73 -13.57 -3.74
C LEU A 96 -5.47 -14.61 -2.65
N LEU A 97 -5.22 -14.15 -1.42
CA LEU A 97 -4.97 -15.01 -0.27
C LEU A 97 -6.16 -15.95 -0.05
N GLN A 98 -7.39 -15.47 -0.10
CA GLN A 98 -8.57 -16.29 0.14
C GLN A 98 -8.81 -17.34 -0.95
N ASN A 99 -8.61 -16.97 -2.22
CA ASN A 99 -8.83 -17.87 -3.36
C ASN A 99 -7.76 -18.97 -3.47
N GLU A 100 -6.49 -18.59 -3.36
CA GLU A 100 -5.36 -19.50 -3.60
C GLU A 100 -4.91 -20.25 -2.33
N SER A 101 -5.14 -19.71 -1.13
CA SER A 101 -4.86 -20.43 0.12
C SER A 101 -6.00 -21.34 0.59
N LYS A 102 -7.13 -21.37 -0.13
CA LYS A 102 -8.37 -22.08 0.29
C LYS A 102 -8.78 -21.76 1.73
N GLY A 103 -8.58 -20.51 2.15
CA GLY A 103 -8.88 -20.03 3.51
C GLY A 103 -7.87 -20.42 4.59
N LYS A 104 -6.68 -20.92 4.22
CA LYS A 104 -5.60 -21.26 5.18
C LYS A 104 -4.59 -20.15 5.42
N GLY A 105 -4.70 -19.03 4.69
CA GLY A 105 -3.93 -17.83 4.94
C GLY A 105 -4.66 -16.90 5.90
N GLN A 106 -3.92 -16.32 6.84
CA GLN A 106 -4.37 -15.22 7.67
C GLN A 106 -3.68 -13.92 7.22
N LEU A 107 -4.44 -12.84 7.13
CA LEU A 107 -3.95 -11.50 6.82
C LEU A 107 -4.31 -10.57 7.97
N GLU A 108 -3.31 -10.17 8.74
CA GLU A 108 -3.46 -9.21 9.83
C GLU A 108 -2.92 -7.86 9.41
N ILE A 109 -3.60 -6.79 9.81
CA ILE A 109 -3.10 -5.43 9.64
C ILE A 109 -2.31 -5.10 10.91
N MET A 110 -1.00 -4.93 10.77
CA MET A 110 -0.20 -4.35 11.84
C MET A 110 -0.31 -2.85 11.74
N ASN A 111 -1.05 -2.24 12.65
CA ASN A 111 -1.09 -0.79 12.76
C ASN A 111 0.25 -0.30 13.28
N LEU A 112 1.14 0.09 12.39
CA LEU A 112 2.30 0.89 12.76
C LEU A 112 1.97 2.35 12.41
N ARG A 113 1.77 3.15 13.46
CA ARG A 113 1.93 4.60 13.35
C ARG A 113 3.43 4.89 13.25
N GLU A 114 4.05 4.54 12.14
CA GLU A 114 5.38 5.04 11.82
C GLU A 114 5.24 5.96 10.61
N LYS A 115 4.98 7.24 10.95
CA LYS A 115 5.77 8.28 10.34
C LYS A 115 7.22 7.93 10.70
N GLU A 116 8.01 7.43 9.78
CA GLU A 116 9.37 7.94 9.76
C GLU A 116 9.23 9.43 9.46
N GLU A 117 9.34 10.22 10.53
CA GLU A 117 9.68 11.64 10.47
C GLU A 117 11.05 11.76 9.78
N GLY A 118 11.06 11.63 8.46
CA GLY A 118 12.14 12.12 7.62
C GLY A 118 12.07 13.64 7.61
N ASP A 119 12.64 14.22 8.66
CA ASP A 119 12.99 15.63 8.74
C ASP A 119 13.99 15.95 7.60
N GLU A 120 13.53 16.66 6.58
CA GLU A 120 14.38 17.55 5.81
C GLU A 120 13.79 18.96 5.84
N LYS A 121 14.13 19.64 6.94
CA LYS A 121 14.66 21.01 7.00
C LYS A 121 14.02 22.07 6.10
N PHE A 122 13.39 23.04 6.76
CA PHE A 122 13.24 24.41 6.26
C PHE A 122 14.60 25.09 6.02
#